data_AF-A0A1D2SFC8-F1
#
_entry.id   AF-A0A1D2SFC8-F1
#
_cell.length_a   1.000
_cell.length_b   1.000
_cell.length_c   1.000
_cell.angle_alpha   90.00
_cell.angle_beta   90.00
_cell.angle_gamma   90.00
#
_symmetry.space_group_name_H-M   'P 1'
#
loop_
_entity.id
_entity.type
_entity.pdbx_description
1 polymer ?
#
loop_
_entity_poly.entity_id
_entity_poly.type
_entity_poly.pdbx_seq_one_letter_code
_entity_poly.pdbx_strand_id
1 'polypeptide(L)'
;MFGIIRQLNRELGITILLVEQNARMALHAASYGYIMESGKIVLDGAQADLIDNEDVREFYLGGGGEERRSFKNLKSYKRRKRWL
;
A
#
# COMPACT_ATOMS: atom_id res chain seq x y z
N MET A 1 0.36 -18.74 -0.42
CA MET A 1 1.43 -18.45 0.55
C MET A 1 0.98 -17.53 1.68
N PHE A 2 0.39 -16.35 1.40
CA PHE A 2 -0.02 -15.38 2.43
C PHE A 2 -1.24 -15.73 3.30
N GLY A 3 -1.99 -16.79 2.96
CA GLY A 3 -3.11 -17.26 3.79
C GLY A 3 -2.67 -17.62 5.22
N ILE A 4 -1.48 -18.21 5.37
CA ILE A 4 -0.90 -18.55 6.67
C ILE A 4 -0.69 -17.30 7.54
N ILE A 5 -0.24 -16.18 6.96
CA ILE A 5 -0.02 -14.94 7.72
C ILE A 5 -1.35 -14.43 8.31
N ARG A 6 -2.42 -14.41 7.50
CA ARG A 6 -3.75 -14.01 8.00
C ARG A 6 -4.29 -14.99 9.02
N GLN A 7 -4.04 -16.29 8.83
CA GLN A 7 -4.44 -17.33 9.77
C GLN A 7 -3.76 -17.14 11.13
N LEU A 8 -2.44 -17.00 11.17
CA LEU A 8 -1.68 -16.76 12.41
C LEU A 8 -2.14 -15.50 13.13
N ASN A 9 -2.38 -14.41 12.41
CA ASN A 9 -2.90 -13.18 13.01
C ASN A 9 -4.30 -13.37 13.63
N ARG A 10 -5.21 -14.08 12.94
CA ARG A 10 -6.60 -14.25 13.38
C ARG A 10 -6.78 -15.31 14.47
N GLU A 11 -6.12 -16.46 14.32
CA GLU A 11 -6.30 -17.60 15.22
C GLU A 11 -5.47 -17.45 16.49
N LEU A 12 -4.27 -16.88 16.39
CA LEU A 12 -3.34 -16.76 17.52
C LEU A 12 -3.23 -15.33 18.07
N GLY A 13 -3.89 -14.35 17.44
CA GLY A 13 -3.84 -12.95 17.86
C GLY A 13 -2.46 -12.29 17.71
N ILE A 14 -1.56 -12.87 16.90
CA ILE A 14 -0.19 -12.39 16.77
C ILE A 14 -0.16 -11.11 15.93
N THR A 15 0.54 -10.08 16.43
CA THR A 15 0.84 -8.88 15.64
C THR A 15 1.96 -9.19 14.66
N ILE A 16 1.75 -8.89 13.38
CA ILE A 16 2.70 -9.21 12.30
C ILE A 16 3.04 -7.91 11.55
N LEU A 17 4.33 -7.63 11.41
CA LEU A 17 4.84 -6.65 10.47
C LEU A 17 5.42 -7.39 9.26
N LEU A 18 4.79 -7.20 8.10
CA LEU A 18 5.21 -7.80 6.83
C LEU A 18 5.90 -6.74 5.96
N VAL A 19 7.10 -7.05 5.46
CA VAL A 19 7.85 -6.20 4.53
C VAL A 19 8.05 -6.97 3.24
N GLU A 20 7.59 -6.40 2.12
CA GLU A 20 7.56 -7.07 0.82
C GLU A 20 7.83 -6.06 -0.30
N GLN A 21 8.53 -6.51 -1.34
CA GLN A 21 8.72 -5.71 -2.56
C GLN A 21 7.46 -5.74 -3.44
N ASN A 22 6.69 -6.84 -3.39
CA ASN A 22 5.43 -6.96 -4.11
C ASN A 22 4.29 -6.35 -3.30
N ALA A 23 4.08 -5.05 -3.50
CA ALA A 23 3.05 -4.27 -2.80
C ALA A 23 1.64 -4.88 -2.95
N ARG A 24 1.31 -5.45 -4.12
CA ARG A 24 0.02 -6.11 -4.35
C ARG A 24 -0.20 -7.28 -3.41
N MET A 25 0.78 -8.17 -3.31
CA MET A 25 0.67 -9.33 -2.43
C MET A 25 0.63 -8.91 -0.96
N ALA A 26 1.46 -7.94 -0.58
CA ALA A 26 1.51 -7.42 0.79
C ALA A 26 0.17 -6.81 1.23
N LEU A 27 -0.43 -5.97 0.38
CA LEU A 27 -1.70 -5.31 0.66
C LEU A 27 -2.84 -6.32 0.80
N HIS A 28 -2.88 -7.41 0.03
CA HIS A 28 -3.90 -8.44 0.20
C HIS A 28 -3.78 -9.24 1.51
N ALA A 29 -2.61 -9.26 2.13
CA ALA A 29 -2.35 -9.97 3.39
C ALA A 29 -2.51 -9.09 4.64
N ALA A 30 -2.37 -7.78 4.49
CA ALA A 30 -2.36 -6.82 5.59
C ALA A 30 -3.76 -6.26 5.92
N SER A 31 -3.93 -5.75 7.14
CA SER A 31 -5.08 -4.94 7.55
C SER A 31 -4.85 -3.44 7.34
N TYR A 32 -3.59 -3.01 7.47
CA TYR A 32 -3.13 -1.63 7.25
C TYR A 32 -1.80 -1.67 6.49
N GLY A 33 -1.58 -0.74 5.57
CA GLY A 33 -0.39 -0.70 4.74
C GLY A 33 0.38 0.61 4.87
N TYR A 34 1.69 0.53 4.72
CA TYR A 34 2.57 1.67 4.49
C TYR A 34 3.34 1.41 3.19
N ILE A 35 3.30 2.36 2.27
CA ILE A 35 4.08 2.35 1.04
C ILE A 35 5.25 3.30 1.22
N MET A 36 6.46 2.79 1.02
CA MET A 36 7.70 3.53 1.21
C MET A 36 8.47 3.63 -0.11
N GLU A 37 9.03 4.81 -0.37
CA GLU A 37 9.93 5.06 -1.49
C GLU A 37 11.10 5.92 -1.01
N SER A 38 12.33 5.51 -1.34
CA SER A 38 13.56 6.25 -0.99
C SER A 38 13.62 6.66 0.49
N GLY A 39 13.23 5.75 1.38
CA GLY A 39 13.24 5.96 2.84
C GLY A 39 12.11 6.86 3.38
N LYS A 40 11.09 7.17 2.58
CA LYS A 40 9.94 8.00 3.01
C LYS A 40 8.62 7.28 2.78
N ILE A 41 7.73 7.35 3.76
CA ILE A 41 6.35 6.89 3.61
C ILE A 41 5.62 7.85 2.67
N VAL A 42 5.16 7.33 1.53
CA VAL A 42 4.44 8.11 0.52
C VAL A 42 2.93 7.94 0.65
N LEU A 43 2.46 6.74 1.00
CA LEU A 43 1.05 6.43 1.20
C LEU A 43 0.90 5.47 2.38
N ASP A 44 -0.24 5.57 3.06
CA ASP A 44 -0.59 4.72 4.18
C ASP A 44 -2.10 4.75 4.37
N GLY A 45 -2.66 3.69 4.96
CA GLY A 45 -4.10 3.57 5.14
C GLY A 45 -4.56 2.15 5.38
N ALA A 46 -5.87 1.99 5.60
CA ALA A 46 -6.48 0.67 5.66
C ALA A 46 -6.33 -0.05 4.32
N GLN A 47 -6.34 -1.38 4.37
CA GLN A 47 -6.21 -2.22 3.18
C GLN A 47 -7.25 -1.90 2.09
N ALA A 48 -8.50 -1.62 2.48
CA ALA A 48 -9.56 -1.25 1.54
C ALA A 48 -9.25 0.10 0.87
N ASP A 49 -8.94 1.13 1.66
CA ASP A 49 -8.62 2.47 1.15
C ASP A 49 -7.44 2.45 0.18
N LEU A 50 -6.41 1.65 0.47
CA LEU A 50 -5.22 1.54 -0.39
C LEU A 50 -5.50 0.75 -1.67
N ILE A 51 -6.35 -0.29 -1.65
CA ILE A 51 -6.69 -1.03 -2.86
C ILE A 51 -7.62 -0.23 -3.79
N ASP A 52 -8.50 0.59 -3.21
CA ASP A 52 -9.45 1.41 -3.97
C ASP A 52 -8.84 2.74 -4.43
N ASN A 53 -7.67 3.11 -3.90
CA ASN A 53 -6.95 4.31 -4.33
C ASN A 53 -6.39 4.13 -5.75
N GLU A 54 -6.85 4.98 -6.68
CA GLU A 54 -6.47 4.96 -8.09
C GLU A 54 -4.96 5.07 -8.31
N ASP A 55 -4.28 5.96 -7.57
CA ASP A 55 -2.83 6.10 -7.63
C ASP A 55 -2.12 4.79 -7.18
N VAL A 56 -2.59 4.16 -6.09
CA VAL A 56 -2.00 2.90 -5.62
C VAL A 56 -2.15 1.81 -6.68
N ARG A 57 -3.32 1.74 -7.32
CA ARG A 57 -3.59 0.76 -8.37
C ARG A 57 -2.69 0.95 -9.59
N GLU A 58 -2.54 2.19 -10.04
CA GLU A 58 -1.70 2.54 -11.19
C GLU A 58 -0.23 2.19 -10.94
N PHE A 59 0.32 2.62 -9.79
CA PHE A 59 1.75 2.56 -9.56
C PHE A 59 2.26 1.28 -8.87
N TYR A 60 1.43 0.62 -8.07
CA TYR A 60 1.87 -0.50 -7.21
C TYR A 60 1.12 -1.81 -7.44
N LEU A 61 -0.09 -1.78 -8.02
CA LEU A 61 -0.89 -2.98 -8.28
C LEU A 61 -0.95 -3.39 -9.76
N GLY A 62 -0.41 -2.56 -10.66
CA GLY A 62 -0.30 -2.84 -12.09
C GLY A 62 -1.59 -2.60 -12.88
N GLY A 63 -2.42 -1.64 -12.45
CA GLY A 63 -3.72 -1.34 -13.08
C GLY A 63 -3.71 -0.28 -14.20
N GLY A 64 -2.57 0.37 -14.47
CA GLY A 64 -2.44 1.41 -15.51
C GLY A 64 -1.73 0.88 -16.75
N GLY A 65 -2.22 1.26 -17.95
CA GLY A 65 -1.53 1.03 -19.22
C GLY A 65 -0.10 1.58 -19.21
N GLU A 66 0.72 1.10 -20.15
CA GLU A 66 2.20 1.14 -20.23
C GLU A 66 2.95 2.47 -19.92
N GLU A 67 2.29 3.58 -19.63
CA GLU A 67 2.97 4.82 -19.21
C GLU A 67 3.27 4.81 -17.71
N ARG A 68 4.53 4.51 -17.33
CA ARG A 68 5.05 4.84 -16.00
C ARG A 68 5.09 6.35 -15.79
N ARG A 69 3.97 6.96 -15.39
CA ARG A 69 3.95 8.39 -15.03
C ARG A 69 4.75 8.64 -13.75
N SER A 70 5.39 9.80 -13.65
CA SER A 70 6.27 10.11 -12.53
C SER A 70 5.48 10.49 -11.27
N PHE A 71 5.81 9.88 -10.13
CA PHE A 71 5.25 10.09 -8.77
C PHE A 71 5.29 11.53 -8.22
N LYS A 72 5.82 12.51 -8.98
CA LYS A 72 5.87 13.92 -8.58
C LYS A 72 4.48 14.51 -8.29
N ASN A 73 3.43 14.02 -8.97
CA ASN A 73 2.07 14.50 -8.79
C ASN A 73 1.45 14.06 -7.45
N LEU A 74 1.70 12.83 -7.02
CA LEU A 74 1.26 12.26 -5.72
C LEU A 74 1.79 13.03 -4.51
N LYS A 75 3.08 13.39 -4.50
CA LYS A 75 3.70 14.18 -3.41
C LYS A 75 3.00 15.54 -3.24
N SER A 76 2.49 16.10 -4.34
CA SER A 76 1.76 17.38 -4.34
C SER A 76 0.32 17.24 -3.84
N TYR A 77 -0.29 16.06 -4.00
CA TYR A 77 -1.63 15.76 -3.48
C TYR A 77 -1.65 15.65 -1.94
N LYS A 78 -0.76 14.85 -1.34
CA LYS A 78 -0.68 14.71 0.13
C LYS A 78 -0.31 16.02 0.83
N ARG A 79 0.58 16.84 0.24
CA ARG A 79 0.89 18.17 0.80
C ARG A 79 -0.35 19.06 0.86
N ARG A 80 -1.21 19.08 -0.16
CA ARG A 80 -2.44 19.90 -0.17
C ARG A 80 -3.46 19.45 0.88
N LYS A 81 -3.64 18.14 1.08
CA LYS A 81 -4.57 17.58 2.08
C LYS A 81 -4.18 17.81 3.54
N ARG A 82 -2.92 18.17 3.83
CA ARG A 82 -2.44 18.42 5.21
C ARG A 82 -2.68 19.86 5.69
N TRP A 83 -3.09 20.77 4.80
CA TRP A 83 -3.31 22.19 5.07
C TRP A 83 -4.76 22.65 4.79
N LEU A 84 -5.67 21.69 4.55
CA LEU A 84 -7.12 21.89 4.47
C LEU A 84 -7.76 21.15 5.65
#